data_AF-A0A3A9Y3U1-F1
#
_entry.id   AF-A0A3A9Y3U1-F1
#
_cell.length_a   1.000
_cell.length_b   1.000
_cell.length_c   1.000
_cell.angle_alpha   90.00
_cell.angle_beta   90.00
_cell.angle_gamma   90.00
#
_symmetry.space_group_name_H-M   'P 1'
#
loop_
_entity.id
_entity.type
_entity.pdbx_description
1 polymer ?
#
loop_
_entity_poly.entity_id
_entity_poly.type
_entity_poly.pdbx_seq_one_letter_code
_entity_poly.pdbx_strand_id
1 'polypeptide(L)'
;MSAVTTLNQHLVYGYTQSHDCLAIADAATAAEEAEEIKALGAARTWGEARQVPMTHLWSPAGPDYHDPRDGYADDKPFDITQVSAVADGNWPPMVTERAFTVLPQDLQDRYGKRQVTVHSGEYLDIPLDCEADLVAELRLRGYKVTRDDELIHVLSGHDLGSTAS
;
A
#
# COMPACT_ATOMS: atom_id res chain seq x y z
N MET A 1 -38.04 0.07 4.59
CA MET A 1 -37.13 -0.87 3.89
C MET A 1 -36.44 -0.07 2.80
N SER A 2 -35.24 0.44 3.07
CA SER A 2 -34.45 1.16 2.08
C SER A 2 -33.54 0.16 1.40
N ALA A 3 -33.62 0.08 0.07
CA ALA A 3 -32.69 -0.68 -0.75
C ALA A 3 -31.28 -0.09 -0.51
N VAL A 4 -30.39 -0.91 0.04
CA VAL A 4 -28.96 -0.59 0.05
C VAL A 4 -28.51 -0.73 -1.39
N THR A 5 -28.18 0.38 -2.03
CA THR A 5 -27.48 0.38 -3.32
C THR A 5 -26.14 -0.32 -3.08
N THR A 6 -26.05 -1.61 -3.39
CA THR A 6 -24.80 -2.36 -3.33
C THR A 6 -23.90 -1.80 -4.42
N LEU A 7 -23.04 -0.84 -4.07
CA LEU A 7 -21.85 -0.56 -4.86
C LEU A 7 -21.08 -1.89 -4.91
N ASN A 8 -20.89 -2.44 -6.10
CA ASN A 8 -19.99 -3.57 -6.33
C ASN A 8 -18.58 -3.13 -5.93
N GLN A 9 -18.24 -3.23 -4.65
CA GLN A 9 -16.90 -2.95 -4.16
C GLN A 9 -15.97 -4.04 -4.70
N HIS A 10 -14.92 -3.61 -5.39
CA HIS A 10 -13.91 -4.51 -5.94
C HIS A 10 -12.69 -4.43 -5.05
N LEU A 11 -12.41 -5.54 -4.36
CA LEU A 11 -11.22 -5.70 -3.55
C LEU A 11 -10.14 -6.45 -4.33
N VAL A 12 -8.92 -5.98 -4.16
CA VAL A 12 -7.72 -6.73 -4.51
C VAL A 12 -7.07 -7.26 -3.25
N TYR A 13 -6.53 -8.46 -3.31
CA TYR A 13 -5.82 -9.06 -2.20
C TYR A 13 -4.59 -9.84 -2.66
N GLY A 14 -3.68 -10.09 -1.75
CA GLY A 14 -2.46 -10.83 -2.03
C GLY A 14 -1.61 -10.99 -0.79
N TYR A 15 -0.50 -11.70 -0.95
CA TYR A 15 0.48 -11.94 0.09
C TYR A 15 1.41 -10.74 0.29
N THR A 16 1.72 -10.41 1.54
CA THR A 16 2.82 -9.49 1.88
C THR A 16 3.92 -10.22 2.64
N GLN A 17 5.15 -10.15 2.12
CA GLN A 17 6.32 -10.73 2.80
C GLN A 17 6.65 -10.01 4.10
N SER A 18 6.39 -8.70 4.19
CA SER A 18 6.80 -7.87 5.34
C SER A 18 6.13 -8.29 6.65
N HIS A 19 4.91 -8.84 6.57
CA HIS A 19 4.13 -9.29 7.74
C HIS A 19 3.73 -10.77 7.68
N ASP A 20 4.15 -11.48 6.64
CA ASP A 20 3.80 -12.90 6.39
C ASP A 20 2.29 -13.20 6.46
N CYS A 21 1.47 -12.32 5.89
CA CYS A 21 0.00 -12.41 5.97
C CYS A 21 -0.68 -11.90 4.69
N LEU A 22 -2.01 -12.01 4.62
CA LEU A 22 -2.80 -11.44 3.53
C LEU A 22 -3.00 -9.93 3.74
N ALA A 23 -2.82 -9.16 2.67
CA ALA A 23 -3.23 -7.77 2.59
C ALA A 23 -4.42 -7.63 1.63
N ILE A 24 -5.30 -6.65 1.93
CA ILE A 24 -6.52 -6.40 1.16
C ILE A 24 -6.67 -4.89 0.99
N ALA A 25 -6.98 -4.46 -0.24
CA ALA A 25 -7.19 -3.06 -0.59
C ALA A 25 -8.38 -2.90 -1.54
N ASP A 26 -8.91 -1.67 -1.63
CA ASP A 26 -9.81 -1.30 -2.72
C ASP A 26 -9.03 -1.31 -4.04
N ALA A 27 -9.59 -1.95 -5.07
CA ALA A 27 -8.89 -2.19 -6.32
C ALA A 27 -8.63 -0.92 -7.13
N ALA A 28 -9.50 0.09 -7.05
CA ALA A 28 -9.31 1.32 -7.81
C ALA A 28 -8.17 2.15 -7.19
N THR A 29 -8.26 2.41 -5.89
CA THR A 29 -7.23 3.19 -5.18
C THR A 29 -5.88 2.46 -5.17
N ALA A 30 -5.87 1.13 -5.00
CA ALA A 30 -4.65 0.32 -5.07
C ALA A 30 -3.90 0.51 -6.40
N ALA A 31 -4.61 0.52 -7.52
CA ALA A 31 -3.99 0.68 -8.83
C ALA A 31 -3.39 2.09 -8.99
N GLU A 32 -4.10 3.13 -8.56
CA GLU A 32 -3.63 4.52 -8.67
C GLU A 32 -2.39 4.78 -7.81
N GLU A 33 -2.39 4.30 -6.56
CA GLU A 33 -1.24 4.42 -5.66
C GLU A 33 -0.03 3.61 -6.14
N ALA A 34 -0.25 2.43 -6.73
CA ALA A 34 0.83 1.64 -7.29
C ALA A 34 1.53 2.37 -8.45
N GLU A 35 0.79 3.12 -9.27
CA GLU A 35 1.38 3.96 -10.31
C GLU A 35 2.18 5.13 -9.71
N GLU A 36 1.69 5.75 -8.62
CA GLU A 36 2.44 6.77 -7.88
C GLU A 36 3.75 6.21 -7.31
N ILE A 37 3.70 5.03 -6.68
CA ILE A 37 4.87 4.34 -6.10
C ILE A 37 5.91 4.04 -7.17
N LYS A 38 5.48 3.44 -8.30
CA LYS A 38 6.37 3.11 -9.42
C LYS A 38 6.96 4.36 -10.06
N ALA A 39 6.16 5.40 -10.27
CA ALA A 39 6.63 6.65 -10.87
C ALA A 39 7.71 7.31 -10.00
N LEU A 40 7.51 7.33 -8.68
CA LEU A 40 8.50 7.87 -7.76
C LEU A 40 9.75 7.00 -7.67
N GLY A 41 9.60 5.68 -7.61
CA GLY A 41 10.73 4.74 -7.63
C GLY A 41 11.55 4.77 -8.92
N ALA A 42 10.96 5.21 -10.03
CA ALA A 42 11.63 5.34 -11.32
C ALA A 42 12.37 6.68 -11.50
N ALA A 43 12.13 7.67 -10.63
CA ALA A 43 12.82 8.97 -10.70
C ALA A 43 14.32 8.80 -10.46
N ARG A 44 15.14 9.54 -11.22
CA ARG A 44 16.61 9.49 -11.14
C ARG A 44 17.20 10.75 -10.55
N THR A 45 16.43 11.83 -10.55
CA THR A 45 16.84 13.12 -9.98
C THR A 45 15.78 13.66 -9.04
N TRP A 46 16.20 14.52 -8.11
CA TRP A 46 15.26 15.17 -7.19
C TRP A 46 14.23 16.03 -7.92
N GLY A 47 14.61 16.63 -9.06
CA GLY A 47 13.70 17.36 -9.92
C GLY A 47 12.61 16.46 -10.50
N GLU A 48 12.98 15.28 -11.02
CA GLU A 48 12.01 14.29 -11.51
C GLU A 48 11.07 13.81 -10.40
N ALA A 49 11.62 13.45 -9.24
CA ALA A 49 10.85 12.96 -8.09
C ALA A 49 9.80 13.98 -7.62
N ARG A 50 10.13 15.28 -7.64
CA ARG A 50 9.20 16.38 -7.29
C ARG A 50 8.09 16.60 -8.30
N GLN A 51 8.30 16.22 -9.56
CA GLN A 51 7.29 16.36 -10.60
C GLN A 51 6.33 15.17 -10.66
N VAL A 52 6.59 14.10 -9.89
CA VAL A 52 5.66 12.97 -9.80
C VAL A 52 4.36 13.45 -9.17
N PRO A 53 3.20 13.31 -9.86
CA PRO A 53 1.92 13.71 -9.32
C PRO A 53 1.48 12.71 -8.24
N MET A 54 1.51 13.16 -6.99
CA MET A 54 1.08 12.37 -5.83
C MET A 54 -0.31 12.86 -5.41
N THR A 55 -1.34 12.05 -5.68
CA THR A 55 -2.76 12.39 -5.41
C THR A 55 -3.32 11.56 -4.27
N HIS A 56 -2.89 10.30 -4.16
CA HIS A 56 -3.41 9.34 -3.19
C HIS A 56 -2.44 9.13 -2.03
N LEU A 57 -1.14 9.13 -2.32
CA LEU A 57 -0.09 9.09 -1.32
C LEU A 57 0.50 10.49 -1.10
N TRP A 58 1.13 10.66 0.05
CA TRP A 58 2.01 11.80 0.26
C TRP A 58 3.36 11.55 -0.42
N SER A 59 4.02 12.62 -0.88
CA SER A 59 5.33 12.54 -1.52
C SER A 59 6.46 12.53 -0.49
N PRO A 60 7.28 11.46 -0.39
CA PRO A 60 8.48 11.47 0.43
C PRO A 60 9.60 12.34 -0.15
N ALA A 61 9.42 12.85 -1.37
CA ALA A 61 10.29 13.85 -2.01
C ALA A 61 9.66 15.26 -2.03
N GLY A 62 8.64 15.48 -1.19
CA GLY A 62 7.90 16.76 -1.07
C GLY A 62 8.50 17.74 -0.05
N PRO A 63 8.10 19.03 -0.12
CA PRO A 63 8.76 20.23 0.44
C PRO A 63 9.17 20.17 1.93
N ASP A 64 8.58 19.26 2.70
CA ASP A 64 8.90 19.04 4.12
C ASP A 64 10.27 18.36 4.34
N TYR A 65 10.87 17.76 3.30
CA TYR A 65 12.20 17.14 3.31
C TYR A 65 13.27 17.98 2.56
N HIS A 66 13.17 19.32 2.60
CA HIS A 66 13.99 20.21 1.76
C HIS A 66 14.61 21.39 2.53
N ASP A 67 15.80 21.20 3.09
CA ASP A 67 16.73 22.33 3.11
C ASP A 67 17.56 22.26 1.81
N PRO A 68 17.43 23.23 0.88
CA PRO A 68 18.25 23.28 -0.33
C PRO A 68 19.76 23.36 -0.05
N ARG A 69 20.16 23.71 1.18
CA ARG A 69 21.56 23.70 1.64
C ARG A 69 22.06 22.29 1.98
N ASP A 70 21.16 21.30 2.07
CA ASP A 70 21.45 19.93 2.51
C ASP A 70 21.58 18.92 1.36
N GLY A 71 21.72 19.39 0.11
CA GLY A 71 22.13 18.53 -1.02
C GLY A 71 21.04 18.05 -1.96
N TYR A 72 19.86 18.67 -1.94
CA TYR A 72 18.67 18.25 -2.71
C TYR A 72 18.37 19.10 -3.96
N ALA A 73 19.36 19.69 -4.63
CA ALA A 73 19.11 20.44 -5.88
C ALA A 73 18.47 19.53 -6.96
N ASP A 74 17.65 20.09 -7.85
CA ASP A 74 16.85 19.32 -8.83
C ASP A 74 17.68 18.35 -9.68
N ASP A 75 18.92 18.73 -10.01
CA ASP A 75 19.85 17.96 -10.84
C ASP A 75 20.60 16.86 -10.07
N LYS A 76 20.43 16.79 -8.74
CA LYS A 76 21.10 15.81 -7.90
C LYS A 76 20.49 14.43 -8.09
N PRO A 77 21.32 13.36 -8.04
CA PRO A 77 20.81 12.00 -8.05
C PRO A 77 19.77 11.78 -6.96
N PHE A 78 18.71 11.07 -7.33
CA PHE A 78 17.67 10.61 -6.44
C PHE A 78 17.70 9.09 -6.40
N ASP A 79 17.66 8.55 -5.19
CA ASP A 79 17.49 7.14 -4.91
C ASP A 79 16.43 7.05 -3.82
N ILE A 80 15.28 6.48 -4.18
CA ILE A 80 14.12 6.40 -3.30
C ILE A 80 14.44 5.61 -2.03
N THR A 81 15.36 4.65 -2.09
CA THR A 81 15.77 3.83 -0.94
C THR A 81 16.55 4.61 0.11
N GLN A 82 17.15 5.75 -0.28
CA GLN A 82 17.92 6.63 0.60
C GLN A 82 17.06 7.73 1.24
N VAL A 83 15.81 7.87 0.81
CA VAL A 83 14.89 8.84 1.40
C VAL A 83 14.48 8.34 2.79
N SER A 84 14.65 9.18 3.82
CA SER A 84 14.46 8.77 5.23
C SER A 84 13.12 8.09 5.49
N ALA A 85 12.03 8.61 4.91
CA ALA A 85 10.71 7.98 5.02
C ALA A 85 10.68 6.51 4.55
N VAL A 86 11.39 6.20 3.46
CA VAL A 86 11.45 4.86 2.88
C VAL A 86 12.43 4.00 3.67
N ALA A 87 13.60 4.54 4.01
CA ALA A 87 14.61 3.87 4.82
C ALA A 87 14.08 3.47 6.22
N ASP A 88 13.22 4.30 6.80
CA ASP A 88 12.58 4.07 8.09
C ASP A 88 11.33 3.17 7.99
N GLY A 89 10.93 2.74 6.77
CA GLY A 89 9.76 1.89 6.55
C GLY A 89 8.41 2.60 6.74
N ASN A 90 8.39 3.93 6.66
CA ASN A 90 7.18 4.75 6.77
C ASN A 90 6.48 5.00 5.43
N TRP A 91 7.17 4.75 4.32
CA TRP A 91 6.62 4.89 2.98
C TRP A 91 7.03 3.70 2.08
N PRO A 92 6.08 3.08 1.35
CA PRO A 92 4.64 3.37 1.36
C PRO A 92 3.99 2.98 2.71
N PRO A 93 2.81 3.53 3.04
CA PRO A 93 2.07 3.12 4.24
C PRO A 93 1.77 1.61 4.24
N MET A 94 1.66 1.01 5.42
CA MET A 94 1.44 -0.43 5.55
C MET A 94 0.13 -0.86 4.86
N VAL A 95 0.25 -1.61 3.75
CA VAL A 95 -0.92 -2.12 3.01
C VAL A 95 -1.85 -3.00 3.86
N THR A 96 -1.32 -3.65 4.91
CA THR A 96 -2.09 -4.49 5.85
C THR A 96 -2.98 -3.70 6.81
N GLU A 97 -2.72 -2.41 7.02
CA GLU A 97 -3.61 -1.53 7.80
C GLU A 97 -4.96 -1.32 7.11
N ARG A 98 -4.98 -1.35 5.77
CA ARG A 98 -6.16 -1.06 4.95
C ARG A 98 -7.34 -1.98 5.21
N ALA A 99 -7.06 -3.20 5.67
CA ALA A 99 -8.08 -4.17 6.05
C ALA A 99 -9.06 -3.60 7.09
N PHE A 100 -8.62 -2.69 7.97
CA PHE A 100 -9.50 -2.02 8.93
C PHE A 100 -10.56 -1.12 8.27
N THR A 101 -10.29 -0.60 7.08
CA THR A 101 -11.21 0.27 6.33
C THR A 101 -12.04 -0.50 5.32
N VAL A 102 -11.44 -1.48 4.63
CA VAL A 102 -12.09 -2.15 3.49
C VAL A 102 -12.87 -3.41 3.86
N LEU A 103 -12.56 -4.05 4.99
CA LEU A 103 -13.31 -5.22 5.46
C LEU A 103 -14.44 -4.81 6.41
N PRO A 104 -15.62 -5.44 6.32
CA PRO A 104 -16.60 -5.42 7.40
C PRO A 104 -15.99 -5.86 8.74
N GLN A 105 -16.36 -5.18 9.83
CA GLN A 105 -15.81 -5.42 11.18
C GLN A 105 -15.90 -6.89 11.60
N ASP A 106 -17.01 -7.57 11.28
CA ASP A 106 -17.20 -8.97 11.65
C ASP A 106 -16.25 -9.93 10.90
N LEU A 107 -15.82 -9.57 9.70
CA LEU A 107 -14.78 -10.31 8.99
C LEU A 107 -13.39 -10.02 9.57
N GLN A 108 -13.14 -8.78 10.00
CA GLN A 108 -11.90 -8.44 10.70
C GLN A 108 -11.76 -9.26 11.98
N ASP A 109 -12.81 -9.32 12.80
CA ASP A 109 -12.83 -10.03 14.08
C ASP A 109 -12.70 -11.55 13.91
N ARG A 110 -13.22 -12.09 12.80
CA ARG A 110 -13.25 -13.53 12.54
C ARG A 110 -11.96 -14.07 11.91
N TYR A 111 -11.39 -13.32 10.96
CA TYR A 111 -10.27 -13.80 10.13
C TYR A 111 -8.95 -13.13 10.47
N GLY A 112 -8.97 -12.01 11.17
CA GLY A 112 -7.78 -11.23 11.47
C GLY A 112 -7.46 -11.14 12.96
N LYS A 113 -6.21 -10.79 13.24
CA LYS A 113 -5.75 -10.36 14.57
C LYS A 113 -5.16 -8.97 14.46
N ARG A 114 -5.60 -8.04 15.32
CA ARG A 114 -4.97 -6.72 15.42
C ARG A 114 -3.57 -6.89 16.02
N GLN A 115 -2.56 -6.43 15.29
CA GLN A 115 -1.17 -6.40 15.72
C GLN A 115 -0.72 -4.94 15.84
N VAL A 116 0.19 -4.67 16.78
CA VAL A 116 0.77 -3.35 17.00
C VAL A 116 2.24 -3.40 16.61
N THR A 117 2.66 -2.54 15.69
CA THR A 117 4.07 -2.33 15.38
C THR A 117 4.65 -1.26 16.30
N VAL A 118 5.98 -1.31 16.51
CA VAL A 118 6.66 -0.34 17.38
C VAL A 118 6.67 1.07 16.77
N HIS A 119 6.66 1.18 15.44
CA HIS A 119 6.92 2.43 14.73
C HIS A 119 5.84 2.84 13.72
N SER A 120 5.09 1.90 13.16
CA SER A 120 4.23 2.12 11.98
C SER A 120 2.73 2.01 12.29
N GLY A 121 2.35 1.88 13.55
CA GLY A 121 0.94 1.75 13.96
C GLY A 121 0.44 0.30 13.98
N GLU A 122 -0.86 0.12 13.79
CA GLU A 122 -1.52 -1.18 13.87
C GLU A 122 -1.78 -1.76 12.49
N TYR A 123 -1.79 -3.09 12.37
CA TYR A 123 -2.24 -3.78 11.17
C TYR A 123 -3.14 -4.97 11.51
N LEU A 124 -3.90 -5.43 10.52
CA LEU A 124 -4.67 -6.66 10.65
C LEU A 124 -3.86 -7.83 10.08
N ASP A 125 -3.45 -8.74 10.94
CA ASP A 125 -2.80 -10.00 10.59
C ASP A 125 -3.88 -11.02 10.18
N ILE A 126 -4.05 -11.21 8.88
CA ILE A 126 -4.95 -12.20 8.28
C ILE A 126 -4.11 -13.40 7.81
N PRO A 127 -4.18 -14.56 8.49
CA PRO A 127 -3.38 -15.73 8.13
C PRO A 127 -3.68 -16.27 6.73
N LEU A 128 -2.67 -16.84 6.08
CA LEU A 128 -2.81 -17.43 4.74
C LEU A 128 -3.78 -18.62 4.68
N ASP A 129 -3.91 -19.37 5.78
CA ASP A 129 -4.74 -20.57 5.83
C ASP A 129 -6.25 -20.28 5.79
N CYS A 130 -6.65 -19.02 6.03
CA CYS A 130 -8.05 -18.59 5.99
C CYS A 130 -8.46 -17.94 4.66
N GLU A 131 -7.54 -17.84 3.69
CA GLU A 131 -7.77 -17.18 2.39
C GLU A 131 -9.06 -17.64 1.71
N ALA A 132 -9.23 -18.96 1.57
CA ALA A 132 -10.35 -19.54 0.85
C ALA A 132 -11.70 -19.18 1.47
N ASP A 133 -11.79 -19.24 2.81
CA ASP A 133 -13.01 -18.96 3.56
C ASP A 133 -13.36 -17.47 3.53
N LEU A 134 -12.36 -16.61 3.76
CA LEU A 134 -12.53 -15.16 3.69
C LEU A 134 -13.01 -14.71 2.30
N VAL A 135 -12.36 -15.20 1.24
CA VAL A 135 -12.73 -14.86 -0.14
C VAL A 135 -14.13 -15.38 -0.51
N ALA A 136 -14.48 -16.59 -0.07
CA ALA A 136 -15.82 -17.14 -0.28
C ALA A 136 -16.89 -16.27 0.41
N GLU A 137 -16.63 -15.82 1.63
CA GLU A 137 -17.55 -14.99 2.40
C GLU A 137 -17.71 -13.58 1.82
N LEU A 138 -16.62 -12.95 1.36
CA LEU A 138 -16.67 -11.69 0.63
C LEU A 138 -17.51 -11.82 -0.66
N ARG A 139 -17.29 -12.89 -1.43
CA ARG A 139 -18.09 -13.13 -2.65
C ARG A 139 -19.57 -13.36 -2.35
N LEU A 140 -19.89 -14.10 -1.29
CA LEU A 140 -21.27 -14.31 -0.84
C LEU A 140 -21.96 -12.98 -0.48
N ARG A 141 -21.20 -12.02 0.04
CA ARG A 141 -21.66 -10.67 0.39
C ARG A 141 -21.71 -9.70 -0.81
N GLY A 142 -21.37 -10.17 -2.01
CA GLY A 142 -21.46 -9.38 -3.24
C GLY A 142 -20.20 -8.60 -3.62
N TYR A 143 -19.09 -8.80 -2.92
CA TYR A 143 -17.81 -8.19 -3.30
C TYR A 143 -17.24 -8.89 -4.54
N LYS A 144 -16.66 -8.10 -5.45
CA LYS A 144 -15.73 -8.64 -6.45
C LYS A 144 -14.36 -8.74 -5.78
N VAL A 145 -13.73 -9.90 -5.86
CA VAL A 145 -12.44 -10.13 -5.19
C VAL A 145 -11.46 -10.75 -6.17
N THR A 146 -10.31 -10.10 -6.37
CA THR A 146 -9.25 -10.53 -7.30
C THR A 146 -7.94 -10.69 -6.54
N ARG A 147 -7.25 -11.81 -6.77
CA ARG A 147 -5.88 -12.01 -6.25
C ARG A 147 -4.90 -11.30 -7.16
N ASP A 148 -4.00 -10.51 -6.60
CA ASP A 148 -2.93 -9.80 -7.30
C ASP A 148 -1.76 -9.58 -6.35
N ASP A 149 -0.87 -10.58 -6.27
CA ASP A 149 0.29 -10.54 -5.38
C ASP A 149 1.31 -9.47 -5.84
N GLU A 150 1.41 -9.22 -7.16
CA GLU A 150 2.31 -8.19 -7.71
C GLU A 150 1.87 -6.79 -7.30
N LEU A 151 0.57 -6.48 -7.39
CA LEU A 151 0.05 -5.19 -6.93
C LEU A 151 0.27 -5.00 -5.42
N ILE A 152 0.06 -6.05 -4.61
CA ILE A 152 0.34 -5.98 -3.17
C ILE A 152 1.84 -5.82 -2.87
N HIS A 153 2.73 -6.42 -3.66
CA HIS A 153 4.17 -6.21 -3.52
C HIS A 153 4.56 -4.75 -3.80
N VAL A 154 4.00 -4.13 -4.85
CA VAL A 154 4.23 -2.70 -5.13
C VAL A 154 3.73 -1.84 -3.98
N LEU A 155 2.49 -2.08 -3.51
CA LEU A 155 1.90 -1.32 -2.40
C LEU A 155 2.63 -1.49 -1.07
N SER A 156 3.30 -2.61 -0.87
CA SER A 156 4.13 -2.85 0.33
C SER A 156 5.55 -2.26 0.21
N GLY A 157 5.89 -1.65 -0.93
CA GLY A 157 7.20 -1.06 -1.18
C GLY A 157 8.31 -2.07 -1.45
N HIS A 158 7.98 -3.36 -1.62
CA HIS A 158 8.95 -4.43 -1.84
C HIS A 158 9.86 -4.16 -3.05
N ASP A 159 9.29 -3.58 -4.10
CA ASP A 159 9.99 -3.36 -5.37
C ASP A 159 10.78 -2.04 -5.45
N LEU A 160 10.73 -1.18 -4.41
CA LEU A 160 11.35 0.15 -4.43
C LEU A 160 12.89 0.14 -4.51
N GLY A 161 13.54 -0.99 -4.23
CA GLY A 161 14.98 -1.19 -4.39
C GLY A 161 15.36 -2.17 -5.50
N SER A 162 14.38 -2.79 -6.18
CA SER A 162 14.62 -3.77 -7.23
C SER A 162 14.77 -3.03 -8.57
N THR A 163 15.93 -2.40 -8.77
CA THR A 163 16.29 -1.93 -10.11
C THR A 163 16.38 -3.15 -11.03
N ALA A 164 15.66 -3.09 -12.16
CA ALA A 164 15.71 -4.07 -13.23
C ALA A 164 17.17 -4.49 -13.50
N SER A 165 17.45 -5.79 -13.33
CA SER A 165 18.67 -6.42 -13.84
C SER A 165 18.67 -6.45 -15.37
#